data_AF-A0A383AJR1-F1
#
_entry.id   AF-A0A383AJR1-F1
#
_cell.length_a   1.000
_cell.length_b   1.000
_cell.length_c   1.000
_cell.angle_alpha   90.00
_cell.angle_beta   90.00
_cell.angle_gamma   90.00
#
_symmetry.space_group_name_H-M   'P 1'
#
loop_
_entity.id
_entity.type
_entity.pdbx_description
1 polymer ?
#
loop_
_entity_poly.entity_id
_entity_poly.type
_entity_poly.pdbx_seq_one_letter_code
_entity_poly.pdbx_strand_id
1 'polypeptide(L)'
;VKTLLAFSLGLCLFQTAIAEKRPNVLFIICDDLNTHVSTSGYPHIRTPAFDHLAAEGITFNRAYCQYPVCGPSRASFLHGLYPQSTGVLDNKSDIRQVRPGTVSLPQRFKESGYWTGAVGKVFHNEKIDPGKVAWHQMLRFRNDEMPMVTPIREKFEAEHGLITEGKTRRLWRKLYPTIAKQTKGQKPGWGPTGLADEQHKDGKNARQIA
;
A
#
# COMPACT_ATOMS: atom_id res chain seq x y z
N VAL A 1 -60.35 -23.09 -53.67
CA VAL A 1 -59.29 -23.48 -52.70
C VAL A 1 -58.49 -22.22 -52.39
N LYS A 2 -58.62 -21.68 -51.17
CA LYS A 2 -57.98 -20.42 -50.76
C LYS A 2 -56.67 -20.75 -50.03
N THR A 3 -55.54 -20.38 -50.62
CA THR A 3 -54.21 -20.56 -50.02
C THR A 3 -53.90 -19.34 -49.15
N LEU A 4 -53.80 -19.53 -47.83
CA LEU A 4 -53.33 -18.52 -46.88
C LEU A 4 -51.82 -18.65 -46.74
N LEU A 5 -51.07 -17.65 -47.22
CA LEU A 5 -49.65 -17.49 -46.88
C LEU A 5 -49.56 -16.82 -45.50
N ALA A 6 -49.05 -17.55 -44.52
CA ALA A 6 -48.68 -17.00 -43.22
C ALA A 6 -47.26 -16.41 -43.31
N PHE A 7 -47.14 -15.10 -43.14
CA PHE A 7 -45.87 -14.40 -43.04
C PHE A 7 -45.44 -14.40 -41.57
N SER A 8 -44.49 -15.26 -41.21
CA SER A 8 -43.86 -15.24 -39.88
C SER A 8 -42.85 -14.09 -39.82
N LEU A 9 -43.28 -12.99 -39.21
CA LEU A 9 -42.40 -11.86 -38.90
C LEU A 9 -41.44 -12.29 -37.78
N GLY A 10 -40.25 -12.75 -38.16
CA GLY A 10 -39.16 -13.06 -37.23
C GLY A 10 -38.68 -11.78 -36.56
N LEU A 11 -39.14 -11.54 -35.34
CA LEU A 11 -38.66 -10.46 -34.49
C LEU A 11 -37.22 -10.79 -34.05
N CYS A 12 -36.23 -10.36 -34.84
CA CYS A 12 -34.84 -10.35 -34.42
C CYS A 12 -34.70 -9.31 -33.30
N LEU A 13 -34.81 -9.77 -32.06
CA LEU A 13 -34.38 -9.03 -30.88
C LEU A 13 -32.87 -8.84 -31.00
N PHE A 14 -32.45 -7.72 -31.58
CA PHE A 14 -31.09 -7.23 -31.45
C PHE A 14 -30.87 -6.86 -30.00
N GLN A 15 -30.40 -7.83 -29.22
CA GLN A 15 -29.94 -7.61 -27.87
C GLN A 15 -28.63 -6.83 -27.99
N THR A 16 -28.73 -5.50 -28.00
CA THR A 16 -27.57 -4.63 -27.85
C THR A 16 -26.99 -4.92 -26.49
N ALA A 17 -25.97 -5.79 -26.45
CA ALA A 17 -25.12 -5.96 -25.29
C ALA A 17 -24.47 -4.60 -25.04
N ILE A 18 -25.03 -3.84 -24.10
CA ILE A 18 -24.31 -2.75 -23.47
C ILE A 18 -23.13 -3.46 -22.82
N ALA A 19 -21.96 -3.40 -23.48
CA ALA A 19 -20.73 -3.89 -22.91
C ALA A 19 -20.55 -3.13 -21.60
N GLU A 20 -20.78 -3.82 -20.49
CA GLU A 20 -20.68 -3.26 -19.16
C GLU A 20 -19.23 -2.77 -19.04
N LYS A 21 -19.04 -1.45 -19.08
CA LYS A 21 -17.70 -0.85 -19.02
C LYS A 21 -17.11 -1.18 -17.66
N ARG A 22 -16.22 -2.17 -17.61
CA ARG A 22 -15.48 -2.56 -16.40
C ARG A 22 -14.45 -1.47 -16.09
N PRO A 23 -14.63 -0.64 -15.05
CA PRO A 23 -13.72 0.45 -14.77
C PRO A 23 -12.38 -0.07 -14.23
N ASN A 24 -11.29 0.60 -14.55
CA ASN A 24 -10.03 0.40 -13.85
C ASN A 24 -10.11 0.99 -12.43
N VAL A 25 -9.45 0.35 -11.47
CA VAL A 25 -9.43 0.81 -10.07
C VAL A 25 -8.00 1.11 -9.65
N LEU A 26 -7.73 2.35 -9.27
CA LEU A 26 -6.48 2.76 -8.62
C LEU A 26 -6.75 2.96 -7.13
N PHE A 27 -6.22 2.06 -6.29
CA PHE A 27 -6.38 2.13 -4.85
C PHE A 27 -5.11 2.64 -4.17
N ILE A 28 -5.18 3.85 -3.63
CA ILE A 28 -4.04 4.55 -2.99
C ILE A 28 -4.16 4.42 -1.47
N ILE A 29 -3.09 3.97 -0.81
CA ILE A 29 -3.05 3.82 0.64
C ILE A 29 -1.82 4.56 1.18
N CYS A 30 -2.04 5.52 2.07
CA CYS A 30 -0.98 6.20 2.80
C CYS A 30 -0.75 5.53 4.16
N ASP A 31 0.50 5.25 4.52
CA ASP A 31 0.85 4.62 5.79
C ASP A 31 0.98 5.69 6.88
N ASP A 32 0.29 5.50 8.01
CA ASP A 32 0.26 6.39 9.18
C ASP A 32 -0.15 7.86 8.91
N LEU A 33 -0.70 8.16 7.73
CA LEU A 33 -1.26 9.48 7.42
C LEU A 33 -2.53 9.68 8.26
N ASN A 34 -2.52 10.72 9.10
CA ASN A 34 -3.70 11.21 9.81
C ASN A 34 -4.42 12.29 8.97
N THR A 35 -5.41 12.96 9.55
CA THR A 35 -6.18 14.01 8.88
C THR A 35 -5.43 15.35 8.77
N HIS A 36 -4.12 15.42 9.03
CA HIS A 36 -3.34 16.65 8.88
C HIS A 36 -2.97 16.88 7.41
N VAL A 37 -3.97 17.19 6.59
CA VAL A 37 -3.83 17.53 5.16
C VAL A 37 -4.70 18.75 4.85
N SER A 38 -4.37 19.49 3.78
CA SER A 38 -5.11 20.71 3.40
C SER A 38 -6.62 20.44 3.24
N THR A 39 -6.98 19.34 2.58
CA THR A 39 -8.36 18.91 2.34
C THR A 39 -9.15 18.57 3.62
N SER A 40 -8.47 18.42 4.76
CA SER A 40 -9.06 18.17 6.07
C SER A 40 -9.00 19.40 7.00
N GLY A 41 -8.76 20.59 6.44
CA GLY A 41 -8.80 21.86 7.18
C GLY A 41 -7.46 22.31 7.77
N TYR A 42 -6.33 21.80 7.30
CA TYR A 42 -4.98 22.19 7.75
C TYR A 42 -4.28 23.06 6.68
N PRO A 43 -4.56 24.38 6.61
CA PRO A 43 -4.15 25.23 5.47
C PRO A 43 -2.63 25.44 5.35
N HIS A 44 -1.87 25.22 6.43
CA HIS A 44 -0.41 25.35 6.40
C HIS A 44 0.31 24.12 5.83
N ILE A 45 -0.41 22.99 5.68
CA ILE A 45 0.12 21.77 5.09
C ILE A 45 -0.22 21.77 3.61
N ARG A 46 0.80 21.81 2.75
CA ARG A 46 0.62 21.93 1.30
C ARG A 46 0.53 20.54 0.67
N THR A 47 -0.66 20.12 0.25
CA THR A 47 -0.90 18.85 -0.43
C THR A 47 -1.64 19.02 -1.76
N PRO A 48 -1.06 19.71 -2.76
CA PRO A 48 -1.75 20.10 -3.99
C PRO A 48 -2.31 18.93 -4.80
N ALA A 49 -1.66 17.76 -4.77
CA ALA A 49 -2.17 16.56 -5.43
C ALA A 49 -3.44 16.00 -4.74
N PHE A 50 -3.55 16.11 -3.41
CA PHE A 50 -4.77 15.74 -2.68
C PHE A 50 -5.88 16.77 -2.91
N ASP A 51 -5.53 18.05 -2.99
CA ASP A 51 -6.49 19.11 -3.29
C ASP A 51 -7.16 18.87 -4.65
N HIS A 52 -6.37 18.53 -5.67
CA HIS A 52 -6.89 18.19 -7.00
C HIS A 52 -7.79 16.95 -6.97
N LEU A 53 -7.35 15.87 -6.31
CA LEU A 53 -8.13 14.63 -6.20
C LEU A 53 -9.45 14.85 -5.46
N ALA A 54 -9.46 15.69 -4.42
CA ALA A 54 -10.67 16.02 -3.67
C ALA A 54 -11.65 16.88 -4.48
N ALA A 55 -11.17 17.75 -5.38
CA ALA A 55 -12.00 18.57 -6.25
C ALA A 55 -12.72 17.77 -7.34
N GLU A 56 -12.13 16.66 -7.80
CA GLU A 56 -12.70 15.78 -8.82
C GLU A 56 -13.48 14.58 -8.24
N GLY A 57 -13.49 14.44 -6.91
CA GLY A 57 -14.00 13.27 -6.21
C GLY A 57 -15.00 13.56 -5.10
N ILE A 58 -15.27 12.55 -4.29
CA ILE A 58 -16.09 12.64 -3.08
C ILE A 58 -15.20 12.48 -1.87
N THR A 59 -15.25 13.46 -0.96
CA THR A 59 -14.49 13.43 0.30
C THR A 59 -15.38 13.00 1.46
N PHE A 60 -14.94 11.99 2.21
CA PHE A 60 -15.62 11.54 3.43
C PHE A 60 -14.99 12.19 4.66
N ASN A 61 -15.70 13.13 5.27
CA ASN A 61 -15.23 13.85 6.48
C ASN A 61 -15.33 13.01 7.78
N ARG A 62 -15.85 11.78 7.68
CA ARG A 62 -16.06 10.85 8.80
C ARG A 62 -15.69 9.43 8.40
N ALA A 63 -14.42 9.22 8.06
CA ALA A 63 -13.86 7.90 7.76
C ALA A 63 -12.98 7.43 8.92
N TYR A 64 -13.25 6.23 9.44
CA TYR A 64 -12.54 5.65 10.59
C TYR A 64 -12.01 4.27 10.24
N CYS A 65 -10.75 4.00 10.61
CA CYS A 65 -10.22 2.64 10.57
C CYS A 65 -10.79 1.80 11.71
N GLN A 66 -10.87 0.49 11.51
CA GLN A 66 -11.45 -0.44 12.50
C GLN A 66 -10.47 -0.78 13.61
N TYR A 67 -9.17 -0.52 13.41
CA TYR A 67 -8.12 -0.78 14.38
C TYR A 67 -6.92 0.16 14.14
N PRO A 68 -6.43 0.93 15.13
CA PRO A 68 -5.37 1.92 14.93
C PRO A 68 -3.96 1.30 14.90
N VAL A 69 -3.78 0.19 14.19
CA VAL A 69 -2.50 -0.51 13.98
C VAL A 69 -2.47 -1.06 12.55
N CYS A 70 -1.34 -0.90 11.86
CA CYS A 70 -1.19 -1.21 10.43
C CYS A 70 -1.72 -2.60 10.03
N GLY A 71 -1.26 -3.66 10.70
CA GLY A 71 -1.60 -5.05 10.40
C GLY A 71 -3.08 -5.34 10.50
N PRO A 72 -3.70 -5.14 11.68
CA PRO A 72 -5.13 -5.33 11.88
C PRO A 72 -6.01 -4.47 10.96
N SER A 73 -5.65 -3.19 10.76
CA SER A 73 -6.37 -2.28 9.86
C SER A 73 -6.37 -2.78 8.42
N ARG A 74 -5.18 -3.10 7.88
CA ARG A 74 -5.02 -3.62 6.51
C ARG A 74 -5.70 -4.98 6.34
N ALA A 75 -5.58 -5.87 7.32
CA ALA A 75 -6.30 -7.13 7.30
C ALA A 75 -7.83 -6.91 7.26
N SER A 76 -8.33 -5.91 7.99
CA SER A 76 -9.76 -5.59 8.03
C SER A 76 -10.28 -5.13 6.66
N PHE A 77 -9.76 -4.02 6.12
CA PHE A 77 -10.32 -3.46 4.87
C PHE A 77 -9.96 -4.27 3.62
N LEU A 78 -8.83 -5.00 3.59
CA LEU A 78 -8.49 -5.86 2.45
C LEU A 78 -9.29 -7.16 2.40
N HIS A 79 -9.99 -7.54 3.47
CA HIS A 79 -10.82 -8.75 3.47
C HIS A 79 -12.30 -8.44 3.74
N GLY A 80 -12.66 -7.18 4.00
CA GLY A 80 -14.04 -6.77 4.30
C GLY A 80 -14.56 -7.33 5.63
N LEU A 81 -13.67 -7.52 6.61
CA LEU A 81 -14.00 -8.14 7.90
C LEU A 81 -13.56 -7.25 9.06
N TYR A 82 -14.28 -7.27 10.17
CA TYR A 82 -13.82 -6.61 11.40
C TYR A 82 -12.56 -7.29 11.97
N PRO A 83 -11.70 -6.58 12.71
CA PRO A 83 -10.47 -7.14 13.29
C PRO A 83 -10.71 -8.41 14.13
N GLN A 84 -11.81 -8.47 14.89
CA GLN A 84 -12.17 -9.67 15.65
C GLN A 84 -12.53 -10.84 14.73
N SER A 85 -13.13 -10.56 13.57
CA SER A 85 -13.50 -11.56 12.57
C SER A 85 -12.30 -12.03 11.74
N THR A 86 -11.32 -11.15 11.48
CA THR A 86 -10.06 -11.54 10.81
C THR A 86 -9.16 -12.36 11.73
N GLY A 87 -9.21 -12.12 13.04
CA GLY A 87 -8.29 -12.70 14.02
C GLY A 87 -6.89 -12.09 14.01
N VAL A 88 -6.66 -11.05 13.19
CA VAL A 88 -5.38 -10.32 13.12
C VAL A 88 -5.47 -9.12 14.05
N LEU A 89 -4.85 -9.23 15.23
CA LEU A 89 -4.90 -8.22 16.29
C LEU A 89 -3.53 -7.59 16.59
N ASP A 90 -2.49 -7.97 15.85
CA ASP A 90 -1.17 -7.37 15.90
C ASP A 90 -0.50 -7.32 14.51
N ASN A 91 0.74 -6.84 14.47
CA ASN A 91 1.54 -6.72 13.25
C ASN A 91 2.30 -8.00 12.85
N LYS A 92 2.14 -9.08 13.61
CA LYS A 92 2.84 -10.36 13.44
C LYS A 92 1.91 -11.44 12.89
N SER A 93 0.63 -11.41 13.23
CA SER A 93 -0.36 -12.38 12.78
C SER A 93 -0.60 -12.30 11.28
N ASP A 94 -0.68 -13.46 10.64
CA ASP A 94 -1.03 -13.60 9.23
C ASP A 94 -2.45 -14.16 9.13
N ILE A 95 -3.34 -13.45 8.42
CA ILE A 95 -4.74 -13.88 8.23
C ILE A 95 -4.84 -15.26 7.60
N ARG A 96 -3.87 -15.66 6.75
CA ARG A 96 -3.84 -16.99 6.12
C ARG A 96 -3.63 -18.12 7.12
N GLN A 97 -3.04 -17.80 8.29
CA GLN A 97 -2.83 -18.74 9.38
C GLN A 97 -4.00 -18.71 10.37
N VAL A 98 -4.43 -17.52 10.78
CA VAL A 98 -5.48 -17.37 11.80
C VAL A 98 -6.89 -17.62 11.23
N ARG A 99 -7.10 -17.37 9.94
CA ARG A 99 -8.36 -17.59 9.23
C ARG A 99 -8.11 -18.04 7.78
N PRO A 100 -7.67 -19.30 7.58
CA PRO A 100 -7.34 -19.83 6.26
C PRO A 100 -8.50 -19.73 5.26
N GLY A 101 -8.18 -19.55 3.97
CA GLY A 101 -9.17 -19.48 2.90
C GLY A 101 -9.91 -18.14 2.76
N THR A 102 -9.61 -17.14 3.60
CA THR A 102 -10.20 -15.80 3.48
C THR A 102 -9.69 -15.12 2.20
N VAL A 103 -10.62 -14.80 1.29
CA VAL A 103 -10.30 -14.14 0.02
C VAL A 103 -10.07 -12.65 0.25
N SER A 104 -8.95 -12.14 -0.24
CA SER A 104 -8.64 -10.70 -0.19
C SER A 104 -9.29 -9.95 -1.37
N LEU A 105 -9.50 -8.64 -1.21
CA LEU A 105 -9.99 -7.71 -2.22
C LEU A 105 -9.22 -7.85 -3.54
N PRO A 106 -7.87 -7.72 -3.58
CA PRO A 106 -7.14 -7.89 -4.84
C PRO A 106 -7.20 -9.31 -5.41
N GLN A 107 -7.27 -10.35 -4.56
CA GLN A 107 -7.50 -11.71 -5.04
C GLN A 107 -8.87 -11.84 -5.72
N ARG A 108 -9.93 -11.26 -5.14
CA ARG A 108 -11.27 -11.25 -5.75
C ARG A 108 -11.24 -10.55 -7.12
N PHE A 109 -10.58 -9.41 -7.24
CA PHE A 109 -10.40 -8.72 -8.53
C PHE A 109 -9.69 -9.61 -9.56
N LYS A 110 -8.59 -10.26 -9.16
CA LYS A 110 -7.84 -11.18 -10.02
C LYS A 110 -8.68 -12.37 -10.47
N GLU A 111 -9.41 -13.00 -9.56
CA GLU A 111 -10.33 -14.12 -9.87
C GLU A 111 -11.47 -13.69 -10.81
N SER A 112 -11.88 -12.41 -10.76
CA SER A 112 -12.89 -11.83 -11.65
C SER A 112 -12.33 -11.35 -13.01
N GLY A 113 -11.06 -11.62 -13.30
CA GLY A 113 -10.44 -11.33 -14.60
C GLY A 113 -9.78 -9.95 -14.73
N TYR A 114 -9.61 -9.21 -13.62
CA TYR A 114 -8.79 -7.99 -13.65
C TYR A 114 -7.31 -8.33 -13.61
N TRP A 115 -6.50 -7.57 -14.36
CA TRP A 115 -5.08 -7.52 -14.08
C TRP A 115 -4.85 -6.74 -12.78
N THR A 116 -4.03 -7.27 -11.88
CA THR A 116 -3.83 -6.72 -10.53
C THR A 116 -2.36 -6.44 -10.27
N GLY A 117 -2.07 -5.20 -9.90
CA GLY A 117 -0.74 -4.73 -9.56
C GLY A 117 -0.72 -4.13 -8.16
N ALA A 118 0.41 -4.25 -7.47
CA ALA A 118 0.64 -3.55 -6.22
C ALA A 118 2.04 -2.94 -6.18
N VAL A 119 2.13 -1.76 -5.56
CA VAL A 119 3.33 -0.94 -5.46
C VAL A 119 3.49 -0.52 -4.00
N GLY A 120 4.65 -0.79 -3.40
CA GLY A 120 4.94 -0.41 -2.01
C GLY A 120 4.23 -1.28 -0.96
N LYS A 121 3.67 -0.63 0.07
CA LYS A 121 3.07 -1.29 1.25
C LYS A 121 1.55 -1.32 1.13
N VAL A 122 1.00 -2.38 0.54
CA VAL A 122 -0.45 -2.65 0.49
C VAL A 122 -0.87 -3.57 1.64
N PHE A 123 -0.28 -4.77 1.72
CA PHE A 123 -0.33 -5.59 2.92
C PHE A 123 0.72 -5.13 3.93
N HIS A 124 0.58 -5.54 5.19
CA HIS A 124 1.39 -4.99 6.29
C HIS A 124 2.90 -5.16 6.11
N ASN A 125 3.36 -6.33 5.65
CA ASN A 125 4.77 -6.60 5.41
C ASN A 125 4.96 -7.66 4.32
N GLU A 126 6.22 -7.87 3.91
CA GLU A 126 6.63 -8.86 2.90
C GLU A 126 6.14 -10.28 3.20
N LYS A 127 6.15 -10.68 4.47
CA LYS A 127 5.82 -12.06 4.86
C LYS A 127 4.33 -12.35 4.75
N ILE A 128 3.50 -11.37 5.09
CA ILE A 128 2.03 -11.48 5.12
C ILE A 128 1.43 -11.25 3.72
N ASP A 129 2.20 -10.72 2.78
CA ASP A 129 1.72 -10.46 1.43
C ASP A 129 1.31 -11.76 0.70
N PRO A 130 0.14 -11.78 0.03
CA PRO A 130 -0.34 -12.95 -0.72
C PRO A 130 0.42 -13.21 -2.02
N GLY A 131 1.25 -12.27 -2.49
CA GLY A 131 2.07 -12.44 -3.70
C GLY A 131 1.22 -12.82 -4.91
N LYS A 132 1.62 -13.89 -5.62
CA LYS A 132 0.94 -14.36 -6.84
C LYS A 132 -0.53 -14.75 -6.63
N VAL A 133 -0.98 -14.99 -5.39
CA VAL A 133 -2.39 -15.28 -5.12
C VAL A 133 -3.26 -14.06 -5.42
N ALA A 134 -2.81 -12.86 -5.06
CA ALA A 134 -3.58 -11.63 -5.29
C ALA A 134 -3.08 -10.80 -6.47
N TRP A 135 -1.81 -10.92 -6.82
CA TRP A 135 -1.13 -10.01 -7.74
C TRP A 135 -0.68 -10.71 -9.03
N HIS A 136 -0.78 -10.01 -10.15
CA HIS A 136 -0.03 -10.30 -11.36
C HIS A 136 1.37 -9.69 -11.28
N GLN A 137 1.47 -8.49 -10.71
CA GLN A 137 2.73 -7.79 -10.50
C GLN A 137 2.78 -7.16 -9.11
N MET A 138 3.91 -7.30 -8.43
CA MET A 138 4.20 -6.63 -7.17
C MET A 138 5.53 -5.93 -7.32
N LEU A 139 5.55 -4.62 -7.02
CA LEU A 139 6.75 -3.81 -7.03
C LEU A 139 7.01 -3.30 -5.62
N ARG A 140 8.18 -3.61 -5.07
CA ARG A 140 8.62 -3.04 -3.79
C ARG A 140 9.73 -2.04 -4.01
N PHE A 141 9.75 -1.06 -3.12
CA PHE A 141 10.76 -0.04 -3.10
C PHE A 141 11.43 -0.01 -1.73
N ARG A 142 12.72 0.28 -1.71
CA ARG A 142 13.44 0.65 -0.50
C ARG A 142 14.02 2.03 -0.69
N ASN A 143 14.06 2.79 0.40
CA ASN A 143 14.76 4.05 0.43
C ASN A 143 16.24 3.77 0.17
N ASP A 144 16.86 4.62 -0.65
CA ASP A 144 18.30 4.52 -0.89
C ASP A 144 19.09 4.67 0.42
N GLU A 145 20.27 4.07 0.45
CA GLU A 145 21.25 4.33 1.51
C GLU A 145 21.60 5.83 1.51
N MET A 146 21.89 6.42 2.67
CA MET A 146 22.36 7.81 2.68
C MET A 146 23.76 7.85 2.09
N PRO A 147 24.11 8.82 1.23
CA PRO A 147 25.45 8.89 0.61
C PRO A 147 26.60 8.83 1.63
N MET A 148 26.40 9.43 2.82
CA MET A 148 27.37 9.39 3.93
C MET A 148 27.51 8.01 4.60
N VAL A 149 26.48 7.16 4.52
CA VAL A 149 26.47 5.83 5.14
C VAL A 149 27.21 4.83 4.26
N THR A 150 27.08 4.91 2.93
CA THR A 150 27.71 3.99 1.98
C THR A 150 29.20 3.74 2.26
N PRO A 151 30.08 4.77 2.32
CA PRO A 151 31.51 4.54 2.56
C PRO A 151 31.79 3.98 3.97
N ILE A 152 30.92 4.25 4.96
CA ILE A 152 31.07 3.73 6.31
C ILE A 152 30.64 2.26 6.36
N ARG A 153 29.57 1.90 5.66
CA ARG A 153 29.16 0.50 5.50
C ARG A 153 30.24 -0.31 4.80
N GLU A 154 30.80 0.19 3.71
CA GLU A 154 31.85 -0.52 2.97
C GLU A 154 33.08 -0.82 3.84
N LYS A 155 33.54 0.17 4.62
CA LYS A 155 34.61 -0.03 5.61
C LYS A 155 34.22 -1.04 6.68
N PHE A 156 33.01 -0.91 7.23
CA PHE A 156 32.48 -1.82 8.24
C PHE A 156 32.38 -3.26 7.72
N GLU A 157 31.95 -3.45 6.47
CA GLU A 157 31.85 -4.78 5.85
C GLU A 157 33.22 -5.37 5.53
N ALA A 158 34.21 -4.55 5.17
CA ALA A 158 35.59 -5.00 5.01
C ALA A 158 36.19 -5.53 6.32
N GLU A 159 35.82 -4.95 7.46
CA GLU A 159 36.32 -5.34 8.79
C GLU A 159 35.54 -6.49 9.43
N HIS A 160 34.23 -6.57 9.17
CA HIS A 160 33.32 -7.45 9.92
C HIS A 160 32.53 -8.44 9.04
N GLY A 161 32.68 -8.43 7.72
CA GLY A 161 31.87 -9.21 6.79
C GLY A 161 30.56 -8.53 6.42
N LEU A 162 29.70 -9.21 5.66
CA LEU A 162 28.48 -8.59 5.10
C LEU A 162 27.46 -8.21 6.18
N ILE A 163 26.85 -7.03 6.09
CA ILE A 163 25.82 -6.58 7.05
C ILE A 163 24.52 -7.39 6.99
N THR A 164 24.41 -8.31 6.03
CA THR A 164 23.30 -9.26 5.89
C THR A 164 23.45 -10.47 6.83
N GLU A 165 24.66 -10.75 7.30
CA GLU A 165 24.98 -11.91 8.15
C GLU A 165 24.57 -11.70 9.61
N GLY A 166 24.13 -12.77 10.29
CA GLY A 166 23.49 -12.67 11.61
C GLY A 166 24.28 -11.90 12.69
N LYS A 167 25.60 -12.12 12.79
CA LYS A 167 26.46 -11.44 13.77
C LYS A 167 26.72 -9.99 13.35
N THR A 168 27.16 -9.79 12.12
CA THR A 168 27.54 -8.48 11.57
C THR A 168 26.34 -7.54 11.44
N ARG A 169 25.17 -8.06 11.05
CA ARG A 169 23.89 -7.34 11.06
C ARG A 169 23.53 -6.79 12.44
N ARG A 170 23.81 -7.53 13.52
CA ARG A 170 23.53 -7.07 14.89
C ARG A 170 24.47 -5.93 15.28
N LEU A 171 25.74 -6.02 14.92
CA LEU A 171 26.72 -4.95 15.15
C LEU A 171 26.37 -3.69 14.34
N TRP A 172 26.09 -3.85 13.04
CA TRP A 172 25.66 -2.76 12.16
C TRP A 172 24.40 -2.06 12.68
N ARG A 173 23.40 -2.83 13.16
CA ARG A 173 22.17 -2.25 13.76
C ARG A 173 22.43 -1.38 14.98
N LYS A 174 23.50 -1.62 15.74
CA LYS A 174 23.90 -0.79 16.88
C LYS A 174 24.64 0.47 16.42
N LEU A 175 25.48 0.35 15.40
CA LEU A 175 26.29 1.45 14.88
C LEU A 175 25.48 2.43 14.01
N TYR A 176 24.63 1.93 13.12
CA TYR A 176 23.90 2.71 12.13
C TYR A 176 23.17 3.96 12.69
N PRO A 177 22.45 3.90 13.84
CA PRO A 177 21.80 5.08 14.41
C PRO A 177 22.75 6.22 14.82
N THR A 178 24.02 5.90 15.08
CA THR A 178 25.04 6.91 15.43
C THR A 178 25.54 7.69 14.21
N ILE A 179 25.53 7.03 13.05
CA ILE A 179 25.98 7.58 11.76
C ILE A 179 24.84 8.30 11.03
N ALA A 180 23.67 7.64 10.98
CA ALA A 180 22.48 8.11 10.28
C ALA A 180 21.43 8.59 11.31
N LYS A 181 21.70 9.74 11.93
CA LYS A 181 20.73 10.40 12.82
C LYS A 181 19.55 10.90 11.99
N GLN A 182 18.49 10.09 11.94
CA GLN A 182 17.18 10.49 11.44
C GLN A 182 16.37 11.09 12.60
N THR A 183 15.23 11.72 12.32
CA THR A 183 14.28 12.28 13.32
C THR A 183 13.68 11.26 14.30
N LYS A 184 14.26 10.05 14.45
CA LYS A 184 13.89 9.08 15.48
C LYS A 184 13.97 9.75 16.86
N GLY A 185 12.81 10.07 17.42
CA GLY A 185 12.69 10.61 18.77
C GLY A 185 12.76 12.13 18.87
N GLN A 186 12.67 12.89 17.78
CA GLN A 186 12.25 14.30 17.94
C GLN A 186 10.81 14.29 18.46
N LYS A 187 10.55 15.04 19.54
CA LYS A 187 9.18 15.23 20.03
C LYS A 187 8.35 15.87 18.91
N PRO A 188 7.08 15.49 18.70
CA PRO A 188 6.20 16.21 17.80
C PRO A 188 6.24 17.69 18.18
N GLY A 189 6.81 18.49 17.29
CA GLY A 189 7.05 19.91 17.51
C GLY A 189 6.64 20.65 16.25
N TRP A 190 6.05 21.81 16.43
CA TRP A 190 5.82 22.73 15.33
C TRP A 190 7.16 23.40 14.97
N GLY A 191 7.57 23.29 13.70
CA GLY A 191 8.74 23.99 13.18
C GLY A 191 9.71 23.11 12.38
N PRO A 192 10.74 23.71 11.77
CA PRO A 192 11.75 23.01 11.01
C PRO A 192 12.50 22.00 11.90
N THR A 193 12.75 20.80 11.37
CA THR A 193 13.49 19.72 12.08
C THR A 193 14.97 20.05 12.30
N GLY A 194 15.47 21.12 11.67
CA GLY A 194 16.89 21.45 11.57
C GLY A 194 17.67 20.48 10.66
N LEU A 195 16.98 19.59 9.96
CA LEU A 195 17.56 18.65 9.01
C LEU A 195 17.31 19.13 7.58
N ALA A 196 18.25 18.86 6.69
CA ALA A 196 18.05 18.94 5.25
C ALA A 196 17.16 17.78 4.77
N ASP A 197 16.45 17.96 3.64
CA ASP A 197 15.54 16.95 3.08
C ASP A 197 16.22 15.59 2.86
N GLU A 198 17.51 15.55 2.53
CA GLU A 198 18.27 14.31 2.33
C GLU A 198 18.51 13.53 3.63
N GLN A 199 18.41 14.22 4.77
CA GLN A 199 18.53 13.66 6.11
C GLN A 199 17.19 13.16 6.66
N HIS A 200 16.09 13.56 6.03
CA HIS A 200 14.77 13.03 6.31
C HIS A 200 14.63 11.60 5.82
N LYS A 201 13.92 10.77 6.61
CA LYS A 201 13.73 9.36 6.28
C LYS A 201 12.85 9.18 5.04
N ASP A 202 11.93 10.11 4.83
CA ASP A 202 10.91 10.19 3.77
C ASP A 202 11.33 11.05 2.56
N GLY A 203 12.40 11.85 2.66
CA GLY A 203 12.88 12.75 1.60
C GLY A 203 13.68 12.08 0.47
N LYS A 204 13.39 10.84 0.08
CA LYS A 204 14.24 10.08 -0.85
C LYS A 204 13.55 9.57 -2.11
N ASN A 205 14.35 9.50 -3.17
CA ASN A 205 14.11 8.58 -4.29
C ASN A 205 14.13 7.14 -3.77
N ALA A 206 13.17 6.34 -4.21
CA ALA A 206 13.03 4.95 -3.79
C ALA A 206 13.53 4.05 -4.92
N ARG A 207 14.46 3.12 -4.63
CA ARG A 207 14.90 2.12 -5.60
C ARG A 207 13.94 0.95 -5.61
N GLN A 208 13.53 0.52 -6.80
CA GLN A 208 12.82 -0.75 -6.97
C GLN A 208 13.73 -1.91 -6.54
N ILE A 209 13.22 -2.80 -5.70
CA ILE A 209 13.99 -3.93 -5.14
C ILE A 209 13.48 -5.30 -5.60
N ALA A 210 12.50 -5.31 -6.52
CA ALA A 210 11.60 -6.42 -6.80
C ALA A 210 10.61 -6.66 -5.65
#